data_AF-A0A839TFN0-F1
#
_entry.id   AF-A0A839TFN0-F1
#
_cell.length_a   1.000
_cell.length_b   1.000
_cell.length_c   1.000
_cell.angle_alpha   90.00
_cell.angle_beta   90.00
_cell.angle_gamma   90.00
#
_symmetry.space_group_name_H-M   'P 1'
#
loop_
_entity.id
_entity.type
_entity.pdbx_description
1 polymer ?
#
loop_
_entity_poly.entity_id
_entity_poly.type
_entity_poly.pdbx_seq_one_letter_code
_entity_poly.pdbx_strand_id
1 'polypeptide(L)' 'MSLMSSFKGVLGETVINIAMWLKLEKDVYHRLNNITLPLADGGSTQIDHVIVSIYGIFVIETKNYKG' A
#
# COMPACT_ATOMS: atom_id res chain seq x y z
N MET A 1 -12.12 -4.42 28.09
CA MET A 1 -11.14 -4.95 27.13
C MET A 1 -10.02 -3.93 26.99
N SER A 2 -8.76 -4.32 27.20
CA SER A 2 -7.62 -3.40 27.28
C SER A 2 -7.22 -2.85 25.91
N LEU A 3 -6.98 -1.54 25.80
CA LEU A 3 -6.48 -0.85 24.59
C LEU A 3 -5.22 -1.52 23.98
N MET A 4 -4.42 -2.17 24.81
CA MET A 4 -3.20 -2.89 24.41
C MET A 4 -3.45 -4.18 23.61
N SER A 5 -4.66 -4.77 23.65
CA SER A 5 -4.99 -5.96 22.84
C SER A 5 -5.58 -5.60 21.47
N SER A 6 -6.37 -4.53 21.37
CA SER A 6 -6.97 -4.10 20.10
C SER A 6 -5.94 -3.54 19.11
N PHE A 7 -4.92 -2.82 19.59
CA PHE A 7 -3.85 -2.28 18.73
C PHE A 7 -2.90 -3.37 18.20
N LYS A 8 -2.62 -4.39 19.02
CA LYS A 8 -1.81 -5.55 18.62
C LYS A 8 -2.52 -6.47 17.61
N GLY A 9 -3.86 -6.47 17.54
CA GLY A 9 -4.65 -7.18 16.51
C GLY A 9 -4.63 -6.50 15.14
N VAL A 10 -4.86 -5.19 15.09
CA VAL A 10 -4.94 -4.39 13.84
C VAL A 10 -3.62 -4.35 13.08
N LEU A 11 -2.49 -4.30 13.80
CA LEU A 11 -1.15 -4.32 13.20
C LEU A 11 -0.70 -5.70 12.72
N GLY A 12 -1.19 -6.79 13.33
CA GLY A 12 -0.97 -8.16 12.84
C GLY A 12 -1.71 -8.46 11.53
N GLU A 13 -2.97 -8.01 11.41
CA GLU A 13 -3.76 -8.08 10.17
C GLU A 13 -3.11 -7.33 9.00
N THR A 14 -2.54 -6.15 9.26
CA THR A 14 -1.91 -5.31 8.22
C THR A 14 -0.64 -5.98 7.64
N VAL A 15 0.12 -6.70 8.47
CA VAL A 15 1.38 -7.36 8.11
C VAL A 15 1.16 -8.65 7.28
N ILE A 16 0.06 -9.39 7.47
CA ILE A 16 -0.33 -10.51 6.59
C ILE A 16 -0.87 -9.98 5.24
N ASN A 17 -1.62 -8.89 5.27
CA ASN A 17 -2.16 -8.22 4.09
C ASN A 17 -1.07 -7.76 3.11
N ILE A 18 0.06 -7.24 3.63
CA ILE A 18 1.18 -6.78 2.80
C ILE A 18 2.11 -7.94 2.39
N ALA A 19 2.20 -9.00 3.21
CA ALA A 19 3.02 -10.17 2.89
C ALA A 19 2.43 -11.05 1.77
N MET A 20 1.09 -11.12 1.63
CA MET A 20 0.44 -11.67 0.43
C MET A 20 0.70 -10.81 -0.82
N TRP A 21 0.67 -9.48 -0.66
CA TRP A 21 0.85 -8.42 -1.68
C TRP A 21 2.07 -8.60 -2.61
N LEU A 22 3.08 -9.37 -2.18
CA LEU A 22 4.30 -9.64 -2.96
C LEU A 22 4.35 -11.03 -3.63
N LYS A 23 3.46 -11.95 -3.26
CA LYS A 23 3.41 -13.35 -3.75
C LYS A 23 2.07 -13.80 -4.32
N LEU A 24 1.03 -12.97 -4.26
CA LEU A 24 -0.30 -13.27 -4.82
C LEU A 24 -0.28 -13.36 -6.35
N GLU A 25 -1.24 -14.12 -6.87
CA GLU A 25 -1.48 -14.40 -8.27
C GLU A 25 -1.49 -13.10 -9.09
N LYS A 26 -0.63 -13.02 -10.10
CA LYS A 26 -0.39 -11.79 -10.90
C LYS A 26 -1.63 -11.33 -11.67
N ASP A 27 -2.60 -12.20 -11.82
CA ASP A 27 -3.87 -11.94 -12.50
C ASP A 27 -4.90 -11.26 -11.56
N VAL A 28 -4.66 -11.27 -10.24
CA VAL A 28 -5.56 -10.66 -9.24
C VAL A 28 -4.96 -9.39 -8.66
N TYR A 29 -3.64 -9.32 -8.50
CA TYR A 29 -2.95 -8.17 -7.90
C TYR A 29 -1.90 -7.62 -8.86
N HIS A 30 -2.23 -6.48 -9.47
CA HIS A 30 -1.35 -5.79 -10.41
C HIS A 30 -0.57 -4.71 -9.69
N ARG A 31 0.76 -4.84 -9.74
CA ARG A 31 1.67 -3.90 -9.10
C ARG A 31 2.14 -2.85 -10.07
N LEU A 32 2.03 -1.61 -9.65
CA LEU A 32 2.52 -0.44 -10.36
C LEU A 32 3.45 0.32 -9.43
N ASN A 33 4.71 0.43 -9.82
CA ASN A 33 5.75 1.05 -9.00
C ASN A 33 6.20 2.35 -9.66
N ASN A 34 6.48 3.36 -8.85
CA ASN A 34 7.02 4.66 -9.27
C ASN A 34 6.15 5.32 -10.35
N ILE A 35 4.85 5.44 -10.09
CA ILE A 35 3.94 6.12 -11.02
C ILE A 35 4.04 7.63 -10.81
N THR A 36 4.26 8.35 -11.90
CA THR A 36 4.14 9.81 -11.95
C THR A 36 2.83 10.19 -12.65
N LEU A 37 1.99 10.96 -11.97
CA LEU A 37 0.71 11.45 -12.47
C LEU A 37 0.81 12.95 -12.79
N PRO A 38 0.41 13.39 -14.00
CA PRO A 38 0.32 14.81 -14.31
C PRO A 38 -0.87 15.45 -13.58
N LEU A 39 -0.70 16.70 -13.18
CA LEU A 39 -1.73 17.54 -12.57
C LEU A 39 -2.22 18.59 -13.57
N ALA A 40 -3.44 19.08 -13.37
CA ALA A 40 -4.09 20.03 -14.28
C ALA A 40 -3.37 21.39 -14.38
N ASP A 41 -2.58 21.73 -13.36
CA ASP A 41 -1.78 22.96 -13.28
C ASP A 41 -0.40 22.83 -13.98
N GLY A 42 -0.13 21.70 -14.64
CA GLY A 42 1.15 21.43 -15.28
C GLY A 42 2.21 20.83 -14.34
N GLY A 43 1.88 20.63 -13.06
CA GLY A 43 2.71 19.88 -12.12
C GLY A 43 2.58 18.36 -12.27
N SER A 44 3.25 17.62 -11.39
CA SER A 44 3.09 16.18 -11.29
C SER A 44 3.24 15.71 -9.84
N THR A 45 2.61 14.60 -9.51
CA THR A 45 2.82 13.89 -8.24
C THR A 45 3.36 12.49 -8.48
N GLN A 46 4.17 11.98 -7.56
CA GLN A 46 4.68 10.61 -7.60
C GLN A 46 3.97 9.78 -6.54
N ILE A 47 3.65 8.54 -6.90
CA ILE A 47 3.16 7.51 -5.99
C ILE A 47 4.14 6.34 -6.05
N ASP A 48 4.69 5.98 -4.89
CA ASP A 48 5.74 4.95 -4.79
C ASP A 48 5.22 3.58 -5.21
N HIS A 49 4.13 3.13 -4.61
CA HIS A 49 3.52 1.84 -4.92
C HIS A 49 2.01 1.92 -4.98
N VAL A 50 1.46 1.40 -6.07
CA VAL A 50 0.03 1.17 -6.23
C VAL A 50 -0.19 -0.31 -6.50
N ILE A 51 -1.06 -0.94 -5.73
CA ILE A 51 -1.65 -2.21 -6.13
C ILE A 51 -3.08 -2.01 -6.54
N VAL A 52 -3.37 -2.46 -7.76
CA VAL A 52 -4.71 -2.56 -8.31
C VAL A 52 -5.14 -4.02 -8.20
N SER A 53 -6.28 -4.24 -7.57
CA SER A 53 -6.90 -5.55 -7.46
C SER A 53 -8.41 -5.43 -7.46
N ILE A 54 -9.11 -6.56 -7.61
CA ILE A 54 -10.57 -6.61 -7.45
C ILE A 54 -11.04 -6.18 -6.05
N TYR A 55 -10.15 -6.17 -5.05
CA TYR A 55 -10.45 -5.76 -3.67
C TYR A 55 -10.21 -4.26 -3.43
N GLY A 56 -9.67 -3.55 -4.42
CA GLY A 56 -9.44 -2.11 -4.35
C GLY A 56 -8.07 -1.67 -4.85
N ILE A 57 -7.86 -0.35 -4.76
CA ILE A 57 -6.60 0.32 -5.04
C ILE A 57 -5.92 0.63 -3.72
N PHE A 58 -4.76 0.04 -3.53
CA PHE A 58 -3.97 0.19 -2.33
C PHE A 58 -2.77 1.07 -2.67
N VAL A 59 -2.78 2.29 -2.14
CA VAL A 59 -1.67 3.24 -2.29
C VAL A 59 -0.77 3.08 -1.08
N ILE A 60 0.48 2.70 -1.33
CA ILE A 60 1.48 2.54 -0.30
C ILE A 60 2.61 3.53 -0.56
N GLU A 61 2.70 4.47 0.37
CA GLU A 61 3.79 5.44 0.42
C GLU A 61 4.94 4.86 1.24
N THR A 62 6.14 4.79 0.66
CA THR A 62 7.30 4.26 1.38
C THR A 62 8.12 5.39 1.96
N LYS A 63 7.82 5.76 3.20
CA LYS A 63 8.64 6.74 3.92
C LYS A 63 9.84 6.05 4.57
N ASN A 64 11.03 6.32 4.02
CA ASN A 64 12.30 5.98 4.68
C ASN A 64 12.57 6.99 5.80
N TYR A 65 12.06 6.72 7.01
CA TYR A 65 12.46 7.48 8.20
C TYR A 65 13.87 7.02 8.63
N LYS A 66 14.89 7.81 8.29
CA LYS A 66 16.12 7.84 9.08
C LYS A 66 15.79 8.69 10.30
N GLY A 67 15.88 8.10 11.49
CA GLY A 67 15.71 8.83 12.75
C GLY A 67 16.63 10.03 12.84
#